data_AF-A0A0F0C813-F1
#
_entry.id   AF-A0A0F0C813-F1
#
_cell.length_a   1.000
_cell.length_b   1.000
_cell.length_c   1.000
_cell.angle_alpha   90.00
_cell.angle_beta   90.00
_cell.angle_gamma   90.00
#
_symmetry.space_group_name_H-M   'P 1'
#
loop_
_entity.id
_entity.type
_entity.pdbx_description
1 polymer ?
#
loop_
_entity_poly.entity_id
_entity_poly.type
_entity_poly.pdbx_seq_one_letter_code
_entity_poly.pdbx_strand_id
1 'polypeptide(L)'
;MLANGTKLGYKKSGGATYTDLPGLKEIPEMGIDPEKVENTCLTDKNKQYENGIGDAGDITYKFKYDNSKADCPYRVMRVAQNSGEVLSFQETLVDGTTTEFEGQVSVKRTGGGVNGVIEFNLAISLQSDLTVTDPE
;
A
#
# COMPACT_ATOMS: atom_id res chain seq x y z
N MET A 1 -18.24 -5.08 4.22
CA MET A 1 -17.96 -3.80 4.92
C MET A 1 -17.75 -2.71 3.87
N LEU A 2 -18.07 -1.44 4.18
CA LEU A 2 -17.75 -0.30 3.31
C LEU A 2 -16.38 0.28 3.69
N ALA A 3 -15.56 0.69 2.72
CA ALA A 3 -14.24 1.30 2.96
C ALA A 3 -14.31 2.77 3.44
N ASN A 4 -15.52 3.33 3.59
CA ASN A 4 -15.71 4.72 3.98
C ASN A 4 -15.25 4.94 5.42
N GLY A 5 -14.12 5.62 5.60
CA GLY A 5 -13.49 5.87 6.89
C GLY A 5 -12.13 5.19 7.05
N THR A 6 -11.74 4.35 6.09
CA THR A 6 -10.38 3.79 6.03
C THR A 6 -9.34 4.89 5.96
N LYS A 7 -8.20 4.66 6.61
CA LYS A 7 -7.07 5.59 6.66
C LYS A 7 -5.79 4.91 6.22
N LEU A 8 -4.88 5.71 5.68
CA LEU A 8 -3.49 5.33 5.47
C LEU A 8 -2.59 6.29 6.25
N GLY A 9 -1.89 5.77 7.25
CA GLY A 9 -0.86 6.46 7.99
C GLY A 9 0.54 6.14 7.45
N TYR A 10 1.47 7.06 7.63
CA TYR A 10 2.90 6.82 7.34
C TYR A 10 3.79 7.32 8.48
N LYS A 11 4.99 6.77 8.55
CA LYS A 11 6.08 7.26 9.39
C LYS A 11 7.42 6.97 8.72
N LYS A 12 8.46 7.69 9.13
CA LYS A 12 9.83 7.29 8.80
C LYS A 12 10.13 5.95 9.47
N SER A 13 10.99 5.13 8.86
CA SER A 13 11.42 3.87 9.46
C SER A 13 11.97 4.12 10.87
N GLY A 14 11.50 3.34 11.85
CA GLY A 14 11.82 3.51 13.28
C GLY A 14 11.05 4.64 14.01
N GLY A 15 10.13 5.35 13.34
CA GLY A 15 9.28 6.35 13.96
C GLY A 15 8.28 5.74 14.97
N ALA A 16 7.94 6.51 16.01
CA ALA A 16 7.06 6.05 17.09
C ALA A 16 5.57 6.10 16.71
N THR A 17 5.14 7.06 15.87
CA THR A 17 3.71 7.31 15.60
C THR A 17 3.46 7.49 14.10
N TYR A 18 2.36 6.89 13.63
CA TYR A 18 1.87 7.10 12.26
C TYR A 18 1.19 8.46 12.13
N THR A 19 1.40 9.13 11.00
CA THR A 19 0.71 10.35 10.60
C THR A 19 -0.26 10.03 9.47
N ASP A 20 -1.56 10.27 9.68
CA ASP A 20 -2.60 10.03 8.68
C ASP A 20 -2.42 10.91 7.43
N LEU A 21 -2.54 10.31 6.25
CA LEU A 21 -2.59 11.01 4.97
C LEU A 21 -4.06 11.32 4.62
N PRO A 22 -4.50 12.58 4.68
CA PRO A 22 -5.89 12.93 4.39
C PRO A 22 -6.25 12.82 2.89
N GLY A 23 -7.55 12.71 2.60
CA GLY A 23 -8.05 12.76 1.22
C GLY A 23 -7.89 11.46 0.44
N LEU A 24 -7.76 10.34 1.14
CA LEU A 24 -7.83 8.99 0.58
C LEU A 24 -9.18 8.77 -0.11
N LYS A 25 -9.14 8.20 -1.31
CA LYS A 25 -10.32 7.94 -2.15
C LYS A 25 -10.51 6.48 -2.49
N GLU A 26 -9.43 5.72 -2.60
CA GLU A 26 -9.45 4.32 -2.98
C GLU A 26 -8.26 3.60 -2.35
N ILE A 27 -8.51 2.41 -1.83
CA ILE A 27 -7.51 1.51 -1.24
C ILE A 27 -7.24 0.35 -2.20
N PRO A 28 -6.02 -0.22 -2.21
CA PRO A 28 -5.69 -1.37 -3.03
C PRO A 28 -6.30 -2.66 -2.46
N GLU A 29 -6.17 -3.74 -3.22
CA GLU A 29 -6.27 -5.09 -2.66
C GLU A 29 -5.03 -5.35 -1.80
N MET A 30 -5.23 -5.99 -0.66
CA MET A 30 -4.15 -6.33 0.28
C MET A 30 -4.03 -7.84 0.38
N GLY A 31 -2.86 -8.37 0.02
CA GLY A 31 -2.57 -9.80 0.02
C GLY A 31 -1.23 -10.08 -0.63
N ILE A 32 -0.81 -11.35 -0.55
CA ILE A 32 0.39 -11.85 -1.22
C ILE A 32 -0.02 -13.10 -1.97
N ASP A 33 0.21 -13.12 -3.28
CA ASP A 33 0.00 -14.30 -4.13
C ASP A 33 1.29 -15.12 -4.19
N PRO A 34 1.35 -16.30 -3.54
CA PRO A 34 2.55 -17.13 -3.56
C PRO A 34 2.76 -17.79 -4.93
N GLU A 35 4.01 -17.86 -5.37
CA GLU A 35 4.39 -18.70 -6.50
C GLU A 35 4.07 -20.17 -6.22
N LYS A 36 3.57 -20.91 -7.22
CA LYS A 36 3.38 -22.36 -7.12
C LYS A 36 4.62 -23.08 -7.62
N VAL A 37 5.44 -23.56 -6.69
CA VAL A 37 6.62 -24.37 -6.97
C VAL A 37 6.20 -25.83 -7.08
N GLU A 38 6.32 -26.40 -8.27
CA GLU A 38 6.01 -27.81 -8.49
C GLU A 38 7.15 -28.68 -7.94
N ASN A 39 6.83 -29.62 -7.05
CA ASN A 39 7.82 -30.47 -6.36
C ASN A 39 7.35 -31.94 -6.35
N THR A 40 6.92 -32.45 -7.51
CA THR A 40 6.40 -33.81 -7.62
C THR A 40 7.53 -34.84 -7.70
N CYS A 41 7.46 -35.87 -6.86
CA CYS A 41 8.41 -36.98 -6.86
C CYS A 41 7.96 -38.15 -7.75
N LEU A 42 8.90 -39.03 -8.12
CA LEU A 42 8.62 -40.19 -9.00
C LEU A 42 7.58 -41.17 -8.44
N THR A 43 7.36 -41.16 -7.13
CA THR A 43 6.38 -42.02 -6.45
C THR A 43 4.98 -41.40 -6.39
N ASP A 44 4.84 -40.13 -6.76
CA ASP A 44 3.59 -39.41 -6.62
C ASP A 44 2.63 -39.73 -7.76
N LYS A 45 1.36 -39.88 -7.40
CA LYS A 45 0.30 -40.18 -8.37
C LYS A 45 -0.33 -38.92 -8.96
N ASN A 46 -0.15 -37.77 -8.30
CA ASN A 46 -0.68 -36.47 -8.65
C ASN A 46 0.39 -35.40 -8.44
N LYS A 47 0.28 -34.26 -9.13
CA LYS A 47 1.21 -33.14 -8.96
C LYS A 47 1.15 -32.57 -7.54
N GLN A 48 2.31 -32.34 -6.94
CA GLN A 48 2.47 -31.67 -5.65
C GLN A 48 3.05 -30.28 -5.86
N TYR A 49 2.57 -29.32 -5.06
CA TYR A 49 2.99 -27.93 -5.13
C TYR A 49 3.32 -27.40 -3.74
N GLU A 50 4.38 -26.61 -3.66
CA GLU A 50 4.78 -25.82 -2.51
C GLU A 50 4.62 -24.33 -2.83
N ASN A 51 4.20 -23.54 -1.85
CA ASN A 51 4.11 -22.10 -2.00
C ASN A 51 5.53 -21.50 -1.86
N GLY A 52 6.00 -20.85 -2.92
CA GLY A 52 7.27 -20.13 -2.96
C GLY A 52 7.14 -18.69 -2.46
N ILE A 53 8.04 -17.83 -2.92
CA ILE A 53 7.99 -16.39 -2.64
C ILE A 53 6.71 -15.84 -3.28
N GLY A 54 6.01 -14.98 -2.55
CA GLY A 54 4.82 -14.34 -3.07
C GLY A 54 5.06 -12.90 -3.50
N ASP A 55 4.20 -12.43 -4.39
CA ASP A 55 4.15 -11.06 -4.85
C ASP A 55 2.90 -10.39 -4.27
N ALA A 56 3.08 -9.21 -3.67
CA ALA A 56 1.96 -8.40 -3.19
C ALA A 56 1.27 -7.62 -4.32
N GLY A 57 1.82 -7.67 -5.53
CA GLY A 57 1.33 -6.93 -6.68
C GLY A 57 1.46 -5.41 -6.51
N ASP A 58 0.56 -4.68 -7.15
CA ASP A 58 0.57 -3.22 -7.17
C ASP A 58 -0.19 -2.63 -5.96
N ILE A 59 0.53 -2.34 -4.86
CA ILE A 59 -0.03 -1.59 -3.73
C ILE A 59 -0.19 -0.11 -4.12
N THR A 60 -1.33 0.24 -4.72
CA THR A 60 -1.60 1.60 -5.21
C THR A 60 -2.82 2.22 -4.54
N TYR A 61 -2.59 3.27 -3.77
CA TYR A 61 -3.63 4.11 -3.19
C TYR A 61 -3.98 5.28 -4.08
N LYS A 62 -5.24 5.70 -4.07
CA LYS A 62 -5.69 6.89 -4.78
C LYS A 62 -6.07 7.99 -3.80
N PHE A 63 -5.55 9.19 -4.02
CA PHE A 63 -5.80 10.35 -3.19
C PHE A 63 -6.35 11.51 -4.02
N LYS A 64 -7.14 12.36 -3.36
CA LYS A 64 -7.43 13.71 -3.85
C LYS A 64 -6.11 14.47 -4.05
N TYR A 65 -5.96 15.12 -5.20
CA TYR A 65 -4.85 16.02 -5.39
C TYR A 65 -5.08 17.32 -4.62
N ASP A 66 -4.14 17.65 -3.74
CA ASP A 66 -3.99 18.95 -3.13
C ASP A 66 -2.49 19.29 -3.11
N ASN A 67 -2.16 20.53 -3.42
CA ASN A 67 -0.78 21.06 -3.40
C ASN A 67 -0.72 22.44 -2.73
N SER A 68 -1.75 22.78 -1.95
CA SER A 68 -1.88 24.10 -1.30
C SER A 68 -0.94 24.28 -0.10
N LYS A 69 -0.54 23.20 0.59
CA LYS A 69 0.29 23.23 1.79
C LYS A 69 1.50 22.32 1.66
N ALA A 70 2.56 22.58 2.44
CA ALA A 70 3.78 21.79 2.40
C ALA A 70 3.62 20.38 2.99
N ASP A 71 2.69 20.22 3.93
CA ASP A 71 2.34 18.99 4.63
C ASP A 71 1.24 18.18 3.92
N CYS A 72 0.80 18.60 2.73
CA CYS A 72 -0.17 17.81 1.99
C CYS A 72 0.43 16.47 1.54
N PRO A 73 -0.38 15.39 1.49
CA PRO A 73 0.08 14.06 1.09
C PRO A 73 0.88 14.04 -0.21
N TYR A 74 0.44 14.79 -1.22
CA TYR A 74 1.13 14.87 -2.51
C TYR A 74 2.58 15.37 -2.38
N ARG A 75 2.83 16.43 -1.61
CA ARG A 75 4.18 16.99 -1.46
C ARG A 75 5.05 16.11 -0.58
N VAL A 76 4.52 15.64 0.54
CA VAL A 76 5.25 14.77 1.47
C VAL A 76 5.71 13.49 0.76
N MET A 77 4.80 12.80 0.08
CA MET A 77 5.14 11.55 -0.62
C MET A 77 6.07 11.80 -1.81
N ARG A 78 5.97 12.95 -2.49
CA ARG A 78 6.92 13.30 -3.57
C ARG A 78 8.33 13.58 -3.05
N VAL A 79 8.46 14.15 -1.84
CA VAL A 79 9.78 14.30 -1.19
C VAL A 79 10.36 12.93 -0.86
N ALA A 80 9.56 12.04 -0.28
CA ALA A 80 9.98 10.67 0.02
C ALA A 80 10.41 9.92 -1.26
N GLN A 81 9.61 9.99 -2.33
CA GLN A 81 9.95 9.44 -3.64
C GLN A 81 11.31 9.95 -4.15
N ASN A 82 11.52 11.26 -4.14
CA ASN A 82 12.77 11.85 -4.63
C ASN A 82 14.00 11.44 -3.81
N SER A 83 13.82 11.16 -2.52
CA SER A 83 14.88 10.67 -1.65
C SER A 83 15.15 9.17 -1.77
N GLY A 84 14.19 8.40 -2.29
CA GLY A 84 14.23 6.93 -2.26
C GLY A 84 14.13 6.34 -0.84
N GLU A 85 13.68 7.12 0.14
CA GLU A 85 13.52 6.67 1.53
C GLU A 85 12.43 5.60 1.62
N VAL A 86 12.69 4.56 2.42
CA VAL A 86 11.72 3.54 2.79
C VAL A 86 10.91 4.07 3.98
N LEU A 87 9.59 4.11 3.81
CA LEU A 87 8.66 4.53 4.86
C LEU A 87 7.88 3.33 5.37
N SER A 88 7.47 3.38 6.64
CA SER A 88 6.53 2.43 7.21
C SER A 88 5.12 3.00 7.07
N PHE A 89 4.19 2.18 6.60
CA PHE A 89 2.78 2.49 6.38
C PHE A 89 1.91 1.65 7.30
N GLN A 90 0.73 2.19 7.62
CA GLN A 90 -0.33 1.47 8.31
C GLN A 90 -1.66 1.83 7.66
N GLU A 91 -2.32 0.84 7.07
CA GLU A 91 -3.73 0.97 6.71
C GLU A 91 -4.58 0.60 7.91
N THR A 92 -5.64 1.36 8.16
CA THR A 92 -6.63 1.05 9.20
C THR A 92 -8.00 1.04 8.57
N LEU A 93 -8.61 -0.14 8.50
CA LEU A 93 -9.97 -0.33 8.01
C LEU A 93 -11.00 0.12 9.05
N VAL A 94 -12.25 0.27 8.59
CA VAL A 94 -13.36 0.79 9.40
C VAL A 94 -13.74 -0.14 10.56
N ASP A 95 -13.49 -1.44 10.43
CA ASP A 95 -13.69 -2.41 11.50
C ASP A 95 -12.55 -2.42 12.54
N GLY A 96 -11.49 -1.64 12.32
CA GLY A 96 -10.32 -1.59 13.19
C GLY A 96 -9.19 -2.53 12.78
N THR A 97 -9.37 -3.34 11.73
CA THR A 97 -8.27 -4.14 11.18
C THR A 97 -7.15 -3.24 10.70
N THR A 98 -5.90 -3.53 11.08
CA THR A 98 -4.73 -2.78 10.62
C THR A 98 -3.78 -3.64 9.79
N THR A 99 -3.26 -3.09 8.71
CA THR A 99 -2.22 -3.72 7.89
C THR A 99 -0.98 -2.84 7.86
N GLU A 100 0.13 -3.35 8.39
CA GLU A 100 1.42 -2.66 8.44
C GLU A 100 2.40 -3.23 7.43
N PHE A 101 3.14 -2.34 6.77
CA PHE A 101 4.13 -2.69 5.75
C PHE A 101 5.11 -1.54 5.50
N GLU A 102 6.26 -1.84 4.92
CA GLU A 102 7.28 -0.86 4.56
C GLU A 102 7.49 -0.83 3.05
N GLY A 103 7.79 0.35 2.51
CA GLY A 103 8.05 0.46 1.08
C GLY A 103 8.55 1.81 0.61
N GLN A 104 9.05 1.82 -0.62
CA GLN A 104 9.38 3.04 -1.36
C GLN A 104 8.16 3.52 -2.13
N VAL A 105 7.99 4.83 -2.24
CA VAL A 105 6.81 5.43 -2.85
C VAL A 105 7.07 5.97 -4.26
N SER A 106 6.06 5.88 -5.11
CA SER A 106 5.99 6.53 -6.41
C SER A 106 4.67 7.29 -6.54
N VAL A 107 4.76 8.59 -6.81
CA VAL A 107 3.63 9.51 -6.89
C VAL A 107 3.37 9.89 -8.34
N LYS A 108 2.17 9.60 -8.84
CA LYS A 108 1.74 9.95 -10.19
C LYS A 108 0.40 10.68 -10.16
N ARG A 109 0.38 11.95 -10.59
CA ARG A 109 -0.85 12.74 -10.72
C ARG A 109 -1.68 12.26 -11.91
N THR A 110 -3.00 12.20 -11.77
CA THR A 110 -3.91 11.91 -12.86
C THR A 110 -4.04 13.10 -13.82
N GLY A 111 -4.41 12.82 -15.07
CA GLY A 111 -4.82 13.86 -16.02
C GLY A 111 -6.26 14.31 -15.74
N GLY A 112 -6.67 15.44 -16.31
CA GLY A 112 -8.04 15.95 -16.19
C GLY A 112 -8.44 16.80 -17.38
N GLY A 113 -9.74 16.76 -17.72
CA GLY A 113 -10.38 17.65 -18.70
C GLY A 113 -11.21 18.74 -18.01
N VAL A 114 -11.97 19.52 -18.80
CA VAL A 114 -12.90 20.53 -18.25
C VAL A 114 -13.89 19.85 -17.28
N ASN A 115 -14.03 20.40 -16.07
CA ASN A 115 -14.83 19.86 -14.95
C ASN A 115 -14.34 18.51 -14.38
N GLY A 116 -13.13 18.04 -14.73
CA GLY A 116 -12.51 16.86 -14.12
C GLY A 116 -11.81 17.18 -12.80
N VAL A 117 -11.98 16.31 -11.80
CA VAL A 117 -11.18 16.37 -10.56
C VAL A 117 -9.78 15.82 -10.81
N ILE A 118 -8.78 16.45 -10.21
CA ILE A 118 -7.40 15.95 -10.23
C ILE A 118 -7.16 15.10 -8.98
N GLU A 119 -6.45 14.01 -9.17
CA GLU A 119 -6.10 13.01 -8.16
C GLU A 119 -4.62 12.65 -8.31
N PHE A 120 -4.10 11.84 -7.40
CA PHE A 120 -2.83 11.18 -7.61
C PHE A 120 -2.87 9.75 -7.09
N ASN A 121 -2.14 8.88 -7.79
CA ASN A 121 -1.86 7.52 -7.37
C ASN A 121 -0.56 7.54 -6.56
N LEU A 122 -0.59 6.90 -5.39
CA LEU A 122 0.55 6.59 -4.55
C LEU A 122 0.78 5.08 -4.66
N ALA A 123 1.72 4.68 -5.51
CA ALA A 123 2.17 3.31 -5.60
C ALA A 123 3.28 3.07 -4.56
N ILE A 124 3.22 1.95 -3.86
CA ILE A 124 4.16 1.56 -2.82
C ILE A 124 4.83 0.26 -3.26
N SER A 125 6.13 0.32 -3.50
CA SER A 125 6.95 -0.87 -3.75
C SER A 125 7.35 -1.47 -2.41
N LEU A 126 6.77 -2.63 -2.12
CA LEU A 126 6.91 -3.34 -0.85
C LEU A 126 8.37 -3.74 -0.58
N GLN A 127 8.83 -3.53 0.65
CA GLN A 127 10.16 -3.93 1.15
C GLN A 127 10.10 -4.72 2.47
N SER A 128 8.90 -5.11 2.91
CA SER A 128 8.66 -5.95 4.10
C SER A 128 7.54 -6.94 3.84
N ASP A 129 7.31 -7.85 4.78
CA ASP A 129 6.06 -8.61 4.81
C ASP A 129 4.88 -7.70 5.19
N LEU A 130 3.65 -8.15 4.86
CA LEU A 130 2.42 -7.53 5.33
C LEU A 130 2.06 -8.08 6.71
N THR A 131 1.93 -7.21 7.71
CA THR A 131 1.51 -7.60 9.06
C THR A 131 0.08 -7.15 9.31
N VAL A 132 -0.85 -8.11 9.40
CA VAL A 132 -2.27 -7.86 9.67
C VAL A 132 -2.56 -8.07 11.15
N THR A 133 -3.26 -7.12 11.77
CA THR A 133 -3.77 -7.22 13.14
C THR A 133 -5.28 -7.08 13.13
N ASP A 134 -5.97 -8.08 13.69
CA ASP A 134 -7.42 -8.11 13.81
C ASP A 134 -7.92 -7.15 14.90
N PRO A 135 -9.14 -6.59 14.77
CA PRO A 135 -9.76 -5.80 15.83
C PRO A 135 -10.14 -6.67 17.03
N GLU A 136 -10.11 -6.08 18.24
CA GLU A 136 -10.55 -6.71 19.49
C GLU A 136 -12.08 -6.84 19.61
#